data_AF-A0A022WFI2-F1
#
_entry.id   AF-A0A022WFI2-F1
#
_cell.length_a   1.000
_cell.length_b   1.000
_cell.length_c   1.000
_cell.angle_alpha   90.00
_cell.angle_beta   90.00
_cell.angle_gamma   90.00
#
_symmetry.space_group_name_H-M   'P 1'
#
loop_
_entity.id
_entity.type
_entity.pdbx_description
1 polymer ?
#
loop_
_entity_poly.entity_id
_entity_poly.type
_entity_poly.pdbx_seq_one_letter_code
_entity_poly.pdbx_strand_id
1 'polypeptide(L)'
;MKLNAAIAFSVLAIVAFAVVALAAPAAPVTPSTTFAYTSLTPNPASKAENIFARGGTNDCSESTFDNQTSESSPLVTDCLKIVSNIAGGGTWIVQPYAQHRLVQFGTCAFGVQTGLEGSWHAIKVGNADISDLINASIDKFQWYGKVGAKGDMPCQKVTTGNQRVRWGIYHT
;
A
#
# COMPACT_ATOMS: atom_id res chain seq x y z
N MET A 1 50.25 -63.72 3.75
CA MET A 1 49.91 -65.16 3.65
C MET A 1 49.24 -65.56 4.96
N LYS A 2 48.01 -66.05 5.06
CA LYS A 2 47.05 -66.59 4.08
C LYS A 2 45.64 -66.09 4.47
N LEU A 3 44.82 -65.84 3.44
CA LEU A 3 43.37 -65.69 3.54
C LEU A 3 42.73 -66.97 4.11
N ASN A 4 41.56 -66.83 4.75
CA ASN A 4 40.44 -67.73 4.54
C ASN A 4 39.13 -66.95 4.74
N ALA A 5 38.33 -66.92 3.68
CA ALA A 5 37.03 -66.28 3.59
C ALA A 5 35.93 -67.18 4.16
N ALA A 6 34.96 -66.57 4.83
CA ALA A 6 33.65 -67.18 5.04
C ALA A 6 32.58 -66.13 4.71
N ILE A 7 31.85 -66.41 3.63
CA ILE A 7 30.72 -65.66 3.10
C ILE A 7 29.51 -66.03 3.96
N ALA A 8 28.82 -65.04 4.52
CA ALA A 8 27.47 -65.21 5.07
C ALA A 8 26.59 -64.09 4.52
N PHE A 9 25.78 -64.43 3.53
CA PHE A 9 24.63 -63.64 3.07
C PHE A 9 23.63 -63.56 4.22
N SER A 10 23.27 -62.36 4.66
CA SER A 10 22.18 -62.13 5.59
C SER A 10 21.34 -60.94 5.12
N VAL A 11 20.04 -61.11 5.25
CA VAL A 11 18.97 -60.54 4.43
C VAL A 11 18.73 -59.07 4.76
N LEU A 12 18.57 -58.25 3.72
CA LEU A 12 18.09 -56.87 3.80
C LEU A 12 16.63 -56.88 4.30
N ALA A 13 16.41 -56.57 5.57
CA ALA A 13 15.07 -56.42 6.13
C ALA A 13 14.47 -55.08 5.65
N ILE A 14 13.62 -55.13 4.62
CA ILE A 14 12.77 -54.01 4.24
C ILE A 14 11.60 -53.97 5.23
N VAL A 15 11.66 -53.04 6.19
CA VAL A 15 10.55 -52.75 7.10
C VAL A 15 9.54 -51.90 6.32
N ALA A 16 8.44 -52.52 5.88
CA ALA A 16 7.31 -51.80 5.32
C ALA A 16 6.58 -51.05 6.45
N PHE A 17 6.69 -49.72 6.47
CA PHE A 17 5.86 -48.87 7.32
C PHE A 17 4.44 -48.84 6.75
N ALA A 18 3.52 -49.57 7.38
CA ALA A 18 2.10 -49.44 7.13
C ALA A 18 1.62 -48.09 7.66
N VAL A 19 1.25 -47.17 6.76
CA VAL A 19 0.64 -45.89 7.11
C VAL A 19 -0.83 -46.15 7.42
N VAL A 20 -1.20 -46.15 8.71
CA VAL A 20 -2.60 -46.21 9.12
C VAL A 20 -3.18 -44.81 8.98
N ALA A 21 -3.95 -44.58 7.92
CA ALA A 21 -4.75 -43.38 7.76
C ALA A 21 -5.95 -43.44 8.71
N LEU A 22 -5.90 -42.68 9.81
CA LEU A 22 -7.07 -42.41 10.63
C LEU A 22 -7.97 -41.44 9.85
N ALA A 23 -9.12 -41.93 9.38
CA ALA A 23 -10.16 -41.09 8.81
C ALA A 23 -10.73 -40.21 9.92
N ALA A 24 -10.45 -38.91 9.86
CA ALA A 24 -11.10 -37.92 10.71
C ALA A 24 -12.59 -37.83 10.34
N PRO A 25 -13.53 -37.75 11.31
CA PRO A 25 -14.93 -37.49 11.01
C PRO A 25 -15.07 -36.10 10.39
N ALA A 26 -15.70 -36.02 9.22
CA ALA A 26 -16.04 -34.76 8.57
C ALA A 26 -17.00 -33.97 9.48
N ALA A 27 -16.58 -32.77 9.88
CA ALA A 27 -17.45 -31.83 10.58
C ALA A 27 -18.63 -31.42 9.66
N PRO A 28 -19.85 -31.25 10.20
CA PRO A 28 -20.98 -30.75 9.42
C PRO A 28 -20.69 -29.31 8.95
N VAL A 29 -20.56 -29.15 7.65
CA VAL A 29 -20.48 -27.85 6.99
C VAL A 29 -21.86 -27.19 7.05
N THR A 30 -21.99 -26.17 7.90
CA THR A 30 -23.12 -25.22 7.83
C THR A 30 -23.13 -24.55 6.45
N PRO A 31 -24.31 -24.39 5.81
CA PRO A 31 -24.40 -23.64 4.58
C PRO A 31 -24.03 -22.17 4.84
N SER A 32 -22.91 -21.73 4.28
CA SER A 32 -22.53 -20.33 4.24
C SER A 32 -23.63 -19.55 3.52
N THR A 33 -24.17 -18.55 4.21
CA THR A 33 -25.08 -17.56 3.64
C THR A 33 -24.44 -16.98 2.38
N THR A 34 -25.05 -17.21 1.22
CA THR A 34 -24.64 -16.60 -0.04
C THR A 34 -24.86 -15.10 0.03
N PHE A 35 -23.83 -14.35 0.38
CA PHE A 35 -23.79 -12.94 0.05
C PHE A 35 -23.67 -12.85 -1.47
N ALA A 36 -24.74 -12.39 -2.11
CA ALA A 36 -24.70 -11.97 -3.49
C ALA A 36 -23.71 -10.80 -3.59
N TYR A 37 -22.46 -11.10 -3.94
CA TYR A 37 -21.52 -10.09 -4.40
C TYR A 37 -22.02 -9.63 -5.75
N THR A 38 -22.87 -8.61 -5.75
CA THR A 38 -23.09 -7.81 -6.95
C THR A 38 -21.70 -7.31 -7.34
N SER A 39 -21.21 -7.76 -8.49
CA SER A 39 -19.95 -7.30 -9.07
C SER A 39 -20.10 -5.81 -9.38
N LEU A 40 -19.82 -4.96 -8.40
CA LEU A 40 -19.56 -3.56 -8.61
C LEU A 40 -18.21 -3.51 -9.31
N THR A 41 -18.24 -3.50 -10.64
CA THR A 41 -17.13 -2.92 -11.37
C THR A 41 -16.93 -1.52 -10.79
N PRO A 42 -15.73 -1.14 -10.31
CA PRO A 42 -15.50 0.21 -9.87
C PRO A 42 -15.68 1.10 -11.09
N ASN A 43 -16.83 1.79 -11.17
CA ASN A 43 -17.02 2.80 -12.18
C ASN A 43 -16.11 3.97 -11.76
N PRO A 44 -15.07 4.33 -12.54
CA PRO A 44 -14.18 5.43 -12.19
C PRO A 44 -14.95 6.75 -12.00
N ALA A 45 -16.14 6.91 -12.60
CA ALA A 45 -17.01 8.05 -12.37
C ALA A 45 -17.61 8.09 -10.94
N SER A 46 -17.90 6.94 -10.33
CA SER A 46 -18.51 6.87 -8.98
C SER A 46 -17.55 7.25 -7.84
N LYS A 47 -16.24 7.11 -8.06
CA LYS A 47 -15.20 7.57 -7.12
C LYS A 47 -15.07 9.10 -7.20
N ALA A 48 -15.07 9.66 -8.41
CA ALA A 48 -15.01 11.11 -8.63
C ALA A 48 -16.25 11.84 -8.09
N GLU A 49 -17.45 11.29 -8.30
CA GLU A 49 -18.70 11.87 -7.78
C GLU A 49 -18.80 11.85 -6.24
N ASN A 50 -18.27 10.80 -5.58
CA ASN A 50 -18.22 10.75 -4.11
C ASN A 50 -17.14 11.64 -3.49
N ILE A 51 -16.07 11.97 -4.21
CA ILE A 51 -15.03 12.91 -3.74
C ILE A 51 -15.55 14.35 -3.78
N PHE A 52 -16.33 14.72 -4.80
CA PHE A 52 -16.92 16.05 -4.92
C PHE A 52 -17.96 16.35 -3.83
N ALA A 53 -18.71 15.34 -3.37
CA ALA A 53 -19.67 15.49 -2.28
C ALA A 53 -19.03 15.63 -0.88
N ARG A 54 -17.72 15.33 -0.73
CA ARG A 54 -17.00 15.31 0.56
C ARG A 54 -16.06 16.51 0.78
N GLY A 55 -16.22 17.59 0.04
CA GLY A 55 -15.35 18.76 0.19
C GLY A 55 -13.89 18.47 -0.22
N GLY A 56 -13.70 17.54 -1.16
CA GLY A 56 -12.39 17.24 -1.72
C GLY A 56 -11.79 18.46 -2.41
N THR A 57 -10.65 18.93 -1.90
CA THR A 57 -9.84 19.96 -2.56
C THR A 57 -8.72 19.28 -3.32
N ASN A 58 -8.61 19.59 -4.60
CA ASN A 58 -7.58 19.07 -5.51
C ASN A 58 -6.78 20.28 -6.02
N ASP A 59 -5.65 20.52 -5.37
CA ASP A 59 -4.76 21.65 -5.63
C ASP A 59 -3.55 21.22 -6.49
N CYS A 60 -3.41 19.93 -6.79
CA CYS A 60 -2.36 19.39 -7.63
C CYS A 60 -2.93 18.82 -8.93
N SER A 61 -2.11 18.14 -9.72
CA SER A 61 -2.56 17.43 -10.92
C SER A 61 -1.95 16.05 -10.98
N GLU A 62 -2.08 15.38 -12.13
CA GLU A 62 -1.56 14.03 -12.35
C GLU A 62 -0.13 13.84 -11.84
N SER A 63 0.08 12.68 -11.23
CA SER A 63 1.32 12.32 -10.57
C SER A 63 2.03 11.16 -11.26
N THR A 64 3.36 11.17 -11.19
CA THR A 64 4.17 9.96 -11.39
C THR A 64 4.13 9.08 -10.14
N PHE A 65 4.53 7.82 -10.27
CA PHE A 65 4.49 6.83 -9.20
C PHE A 65 5.69 5.90 -9.29
N ASP A 66 6.58 5.98 -8.30
CA ASP A 66 7.72 5.10 -8.12
C ASP A 66 7.49 4.19 -6.91
N ASN A 67 7.60 2.87 -7.11
CA ASN A 67 7.45 1.90 -6.03
C ASN A 67 8.62 2.03 -5.03
N GLN A 68 8.30 2.21 -3.76
CA GLN A 68 9.27 2.21 -2.64
C GLN A 68 8.83 1.22 -1.53
N THR A 69 7.94 0.28 -1.85
CA THR A 69 7.42 -0.71 -0.91
C THR A 69 8.52 -1.69 -0.53
N SER A 70 8.66 -1.92 0.77
CA SER A 70 9.63 -2.82 1.38
C SER A 70 9.07 -3.38 2.68
N GLU A 71 9.81 -4.30 3.32
CA GLU A 71 9.47 -4.76 4.67
C GLU A 71 9.47 -3.63 5.71
N SER A 72 10.18 -2.53 5.47
CA SER A 72 10.20 -1.36 6.37
C SER A 72 9.14 -0.32 6.03
N SER A 73 8.27 -0.58 5.06
CA SER A 73 7.19 0.35 4.68
C SER A 73 6.06 0.38 5.71
N PRO A 74 5.29 1.49 5.78
CA PRO A 74 4.17 1.60 6.70
C PRO A 74 3.02 0.65 6.34
N LEU A 75 2.16 0.40 7.34
CA LEU A 75 0.97 -0.42 7.17
C LEU A 75 -0.07 0.29 6.30
N VAL A 76 -0.67 -0.45 5.36
CA VAL A 76 -1.78 0.01 4.52
C VAL A 76 -2.95 0.50 5.38
N THR A 77 -3.25 -0.20 6.48
CA THR A 77 -4.33 0.16 7.41
C THR A 77 -4.12 1.55 8.02
N ASP A 78 -2.87 1.91 8.33
CA ASP A 78 -2.52 3.20 8.90
C ASP A 78 -2.65 4.31 7.84
N CYS A 79 -2.21 4.04 6.60
CA CYS A 79 -2.37 4.98 5.50
C CYS A 79 -3.85 5.21 5.15
N LEU A 80 -4.69 4.18 5.16
CA LEU A 80 -6.14 4.34 4.97
C LEU A 80 -6.79 5.11 6.12
N LYS A 81 -6.25 5.03 7.33
CA LYS A 81 -6.72 5.86 8.45
C LYS A 81 -6.42 7.34 8.24
N ILE A 82 -5.28 7.69 7.64
CA ILE A 82 -5.00 9.08 7.19
C ILE A 82 -6.11 9.54 6.23
N VAL A 83 -6.41 8.76 5.19
CA VAL A 83 -7.46 9.08 4.21
C VAL A 83 -8.80 9.34 4.90
N SER A 84 -9.17 8.49 5.86
CA SER A 84 -10.39 8.69 6.65
C SER A 84 -10.36 9.97 7.50
N ASN A 85 -9.22 10.32 8.11
CA ASN A 85 -9.10 11.47 9.00
C ASN A 85 -9.21 12.80 8.23
N ILE A 86 -8.76 12.83 6.97
CA ILE A 86 -8.80 14.04 6.11
C ILE A 86 -10.00 14.05 5.14
N ALA A 87 -10.92 13.10 5.29
CA ALA A 87 -12.09 12.98 4.42
C ALA A 87 -13.04 14.18 4.50
N GLY A 88 -12.93 15.01 5.54
CA GLY A 88 -13.73 16.23 5.72
C GLY A 88 -13.22 17.46 4.98
N GLY A 89 -12.13 17.35 4.20
CA GLY A 89 -11.52 18.46 3.49
C GLY A 89 -10.16 18.88 4.05
N GLY A 90 -9.62 19.95 3.48
CA GLY A 90 -8.39 20.61 3.94
C GLY A 90 -7.43 20.92 2.81
N THR A 91 -6.69 22.02 2.97
CA THR A 91 -5.56 22.41 2.14
C THR A 91 -4.37 22.71 3.04
N TRP A 92 -3.23 22.14 2.71
CA TRP A 92 -1.95 22.37 3.35
C TRP A 92 -1.15 23.39 2.52
N ILE A 93 -0.79 24.50 3.15
CA ILE A 93 0.13 25.48 2.56
C ILE A 93 1.55 25.10 2.97
N VAL A 94 2.39 24.79 1.98
CA VAL A 94 3.74 24.26 2.21
C VAL A 94 4.80 25.23 1.71
N GLN A 95 5.70 25.63 2.61
CA GLN A 95 6.82 26.53 2.29
C GLN A 95 7.91 25.78 1.49
N PRO A 96 8.70 26.49 0.65
CA PRO A 96 9.76 25.89 -0.15
C PRO A 96 10.97 25.43 0.68
N TYR A 97 11.83 24.63 0.03
CA TYR A 97 13.20 24.28 0.45
C TYR A 97 13.38 23.26 1.57
N ALA A 98 12.30 22.73 2.15
CA ALA A 98 12.37 21.62 3.11
C ALA A 98 11.41 20.49 2.74
N GLN A 99 11.68 19.30 3.30
CA GLN A 99 10.69 18.24 3.33
C GLN A 99 9.69 18.55 4.46
N HIS A 100 8.41 18.44 4.15
CA HIS A 100 7.33 18.66 5.09
C HIS A 100 6.47 17.41 5.19
N ARG A 101 6.34 16.89 6.40
CA ARG A 101 5.29 15.92 6.72
C ARG A 101 3.96 16.64 6.85
N LEU A 102 3.00 16.30 6.00
CA LEU A 102 1.68 16.95 5.98
C LEU A 102 0.70 16.25 6.92
N VAL A 103 0.72 14.92 6.89
CA VAL A 103 -0.18 14.06 7.67
C VAL A 103 0.55 12.81 8.14
N GLN A 104 0.11 12.28 9.27
CA GLN A 104 0.63 11.07 9.86
C GLN A 104 -0.45 10.36 10.66
N PHE A 105 -0.44 9.03 10.61
CA PHE A 105 -1.18 8.18 11.53
C PHE A 105 -0.43 6.85 11.67
N GLY A 106 -0.27 6.36 12.91
CA GLY A 106 0.44 5.10 13.17
C GLY A 106 1.83 5.11 12.53
N THR A 107 2.10 4.07 11.74
CA THR A 107 3.36 3.90 10.98
C THR A 107 3.43 4.74 9.72
N CYS A 108 2.29 5.24 9.20
CA CYS A 108 2.22 5.92 7.91
C CYS A 108 2.39 7.43 8.03
N ALA A 109 3.25 8.00 7.20
CA ALA A 109 3.36 9.44 6.97
C ALA A 109 3.28 9.76 5.48
N PHE A 110 2.62 10.87 5.15
CA PHE A 110 2.67 11.48 3.83
C PHE A 110 3.32 12.85 3.94
N GLY A 111 4.24 13.13 3.04
CA GLY A 111 4.95 14.40 3.01
C GLY A 111 5.34 14.81 1.62
N VAL A 112 5.74 16.08 1.50
CA VAL A 112 6.14 16.70 0.24
C VAL A 112 7.43 17.49 0.39
N GLN A 113 8.13 17.67 -0.73
CA GLN A 113 9.26 18.58 -0.86
C GLN A 113 8.99 19.50 -2.05
N THR A 114 9.08 20.80 -1.79
CA THR A 114 8.87 21.87 -2.78
C THR A 114 10.08 22.80 -2.86
N GLY A 115 10.01 23.81 -3.72
CA GLY A 115 11.16 24.64 -4.09
C GLY A 115 12.19 23.94 -4.98
N LEU A 116 11.73 22.94 -5.73
CA LEU A 116 12.53 22.30 -6.77
C LEU A 116 12.88 23.33 -7.84
N GLU A 117 14.06 23.18 -8.46
CA GLU A 117 14.51 24.05 -9.56
C GLU A 117 14.55 25.54 -9.20
N GLY A 118 14.74 25.86 -7.92
CA GLY A 118 14.87 27.23 -7.43
C GLY A 118 13.54 27.95 -7.16
N SER A 119 12.39 27.29 -7.27
CA SER A 119 11.10 27.92 -6.95
C SER A 119 11.02 28.35 -5.47
N TRP A 120 10.53 29.57 -5.21
CA TRP A 120 10.40 30.16 -3.86
C TRP A 120 8.96 30.35 -3.41
N HIS A 121 7.98 29.93 -4.20
CA HIS A 121 6.58 30.10 -3.83
C HIS A 121 6.13 28.95 -2.94
N ALA A 122 5.29 29.25 -1.94
CA ALA A 122 4.55 28.20 -1.24
C ALA A 122 3.55 27.53 -2.21
N ILE A 123 3.27 26.25 -1.96
CA ILE A 123 2.29 25.46 -2.71
C ILE A 123 1.10 25.10 -1.84
N LYS A 124 0.02 24.68 -2.51
CA LYS A 124 -1.16 24.08 -1.92
C LYS A 124 -1.15 22.59 -2.22
N VAL A 125 -1.46 21.78 -1.22
CA VAL A 125 -1.83 20.37 -1.40
C VAL A 125 -3.18 20.21 -0.75
N GLY A 126 -4.16 19.71 -1.48
CA GLY A 126 -5.51 19.45 -0.97
C GLY A 126 -5.66 18.04 -0.42
N ASN A 127 -6.73 17.80 0.32
CA ASN A 127 -7.00 16.48 0.90
C ASN A 127 -7.30 15.42 -0.16
N ALA A 128 -7.88 15.80 -1.30
CA ALA A 128 -8.12 14.88 -2.41
C ALA A 128 -6.79 14.43 -3.02
N ASP A 129 -5.81 15.34 -3.17
CA ASP A 129 -4.46 15.01 -3.66
C ASP A 129 -3.81 13.92 -2.80
N ILE A 130 -3.78 14.13 -1.48
CA ILE A 130 -3.20 13.16 -0.54
C ILE A 130 -3.97 11.83 -0.58
N SER A 131 -5.31 11.90 -0.61
CA SER A 131 -6.16 10.71 -0.60
C SER A 131 -5.99 9.87 -1.86
N ASP A 132 -5.94 10.49 -3.03
CA ASP A 132 -5.78 9.80 -4.29
C ASP A 132 -4.37 9.22 -4.44
N LEU A 133 -3.32 9.93 -4.01
CA LEU A 133 -1.96 9.39 -4.02
C LEU A 133 -1.81 8.18 -3.09
N ILE A 134 -2.39 8.20 -1.90
CA ILE A 134 -2.37 7.05 -0.98
C ILE A 134 -3.11 5.86 -1.60
N ASN A 135 -4.35 6.04 -2.06
CA ASN A 135 -5.14 4.96 -2.64
C ASN A 135 -4.47 4.39 -3.91
N ALA A 136 -4.02 5.24 -4.82
CA ALA A 136 -3.34 4.80 -6.04
C ALA A 136 -2.03 4.06 -5.74
N SER A 137 -1.29 4.47 -4.70
CA SER A 137 -0.08 3.76 -4.29
C SER A 137 -0.38 2.38 -3.70
N ILE A 138 -1.46 2.26 -2.91
CA ILE A 138 -1.93 0.97 -2.40
C ILE A 138 -2.34 0.06 -3.57
N ASP A 139 -3.14 0.57 -4.50
CA ASP A 139 -3.62 -0.19 -5.66
C ASP A 139 -2.45 -0.70 -6.54
N LYS A 140 -1.40 0.10 -6.70
CA LYS A 140 -0.25 -0.22 -7.56
C LYS A 140 0.80 -1.08 -6.87
N PHE A 141 1.09 -0.81 -5.60
CA PHE A 141 2.36 -1.22 -4.98
C PHE A 141 2.22 -1.90 -3.63
N GLN A 142 1.02 -2.10 -3.10
CA GLN A 142 0.90 -2.80 -1.81
C GLN A 142 1.54 -4.19 -1.87
N TRP A 143 2.17 -4.58 -0.77
CA TRP A 143 2.77 -5.90 -0.62
C TRP A 143 2.78 -6.29 0.85
N TYR A 144 2.22 -7.46 1.18
CA TYR A 144 2.01 -7.96 2.55
C TYR A 144 1.43 -6.91 3.53
N GLY A 145 0.41 -6.16 3.08
CA GLY A 145 -0.25 -5.15 3.91
C GLY A 145 0.59 -3.91 4.19
N LYS A 146 1.70 -3.71 3.47
CA LYS A 146 2.57 -2.53 3.54
C LYS A 146 2.59 -1.78 2.22
N VAL A 147 2.86 -0.48 2.27
CA VAL A 147 2.96 0.36 1.06
C VAL A 147 3.98 1.48 1.25
N GLY A 148 4.88 1.63 0.29
CA GLY A 148 5.77 2.78 0.17
C GLY A 148 5.77 3.26 -1.26
N ALA A 149 5.69 4.57 -1.46
CA ALA A 149 5.70 5.14 -2.80
C ALA A 149 6.22 6.57 -2.76
N LYS A 150 6.71 7.04 -3.89
CA LYS A 150 7.04 8.45 -4.10
C LYS A 150 6.69 8.85 -5.52
N GLY A 151 6.73 10.13 -5.79
CA GLY A 151 6.53 10.62 -7.14
C GLY A 151 6.63 12.13 -7.22
N ASP A 152 6.22 12.63 -8.38
CA ASP A 152 6.22 14.03 -8.74
C ASP A 152 4.84 14.42 -9.25
N MET A 153 4.34 15.55 -8.78
CA MET A 153 3.11 16.16 -9.28
C MET A 153 3.27 17.68 -9.35
N PRO A 154 2.66 18.36 -10.33
CA PRO A 154 2.55 19.80 -10.30
C PRO A 154 1.46 20.20 -9.30
N CYS A 155 1.74 21.20 -8.45
CA CYS A 155 0.79 21.76 -7.51
C CYS A 155 0.64 23.26 -7.69
N GLN A 156 -0.56 23.78 -7.43
CA GLN A 156 -0.85 25.20 -7.44
C GLN A 156 0.03 25.93 -6.43
N LYS A 157 0.62 27.04 -6.88
CA LYS A 157 1.26 28.01 -6.00
C LYS A 157 0.19 28.77 -5.22
N VAL A 158 0.57 29.35 -4.09
CA VAL A 158 -0.28 30.34 -3.40
C VAL A 158 -0.51 31.61 -4.23
N THR A 159 0.35 31.84 -5.23
CA THR A 159 0.21 32.89 -6.25
C THR A 159 -0.46 32.30 -7.51
N THR A 160 0.05 32.59 -8.70
CA THR A 160 -0.49 32.11 -9.98
C THR A 160 0.40 31.03 -10.60
N GLY A 161 -0.23 30.01 -11.17
CA GLY A 161 0.43 28.90 -11.86
C GLY A 161 0.88 27.77 -10.92
N ASN A 162 1.51 26.76 -11.50
CA ASN A 162 1.88 25.54 -10.81
C ASN A 162 3.40 25.43 -10.66
N GLN A 163 3.85 24.59 -9.74
CA GLN A 163 5.24 24.16 -9.64
C GLN A 163 5.31 22.68 -9.30
N ARG A 164 6.41 22.03 -9.68
CA ARG A 164 6.65 20.63 -9.36
C ARG A 164 6.88 20.43 -7.88
N VAL A 165 6.25 19.40 -7.33
CA VAL A 165 6.36 18.95 -5.95
C VAL A 165 6.71 17.47 -5.95
N ARG A 166 7.71 17.09 -5.15
CA ARG A 166 7.98 15.68 -4.84
C ARG A 166 7.15 15.27 -3.64
N TRP A 167 6.55 14.10 -3.68
CA TRP A 167 5.81 13.55 -2.54
C TRP A 167 6.31 12.16 -2.18
N GLY A 168 5.98 11.70 -0.97
CA GLY A 168 6.29 10.35 -0.52
C GLY A 168 5.36 9.84 0.57
N ILE A 169 5.11 8.54 0.53
CA ILE A 169 4.54 7.72 1.60
C ILE A 169 5.70 6.96 2.24
N TYR A 170 5.95 7.20 3.52
CA TYR A 170 7.10 6.66 4.23
C TYR A 170 6.77 6.26 5.66
N HIS A 171 7.62 5.41 6.22
CA HIS A 171 7.51 4.95 7.60
C HIS A 171 8.04 6.01 8.57
N THR A 172 7.37 6.17 9.71
CA THR A 172 7.72 7.12 10.79
C THR A 172 8.78 6.60 11.73
#